data_AF-A0A2J6HWA7-F1
#
_entry.id   AF-A0A2J6HWA7-F1
#
_cell.length_a   1.000
_cell.length_b   1.000
_cell.length_c   1.000
_cell.angle_alpha   90.00
_cell.angle_beta   90.00
_cell.angle_gamma   90.00
#
_symmetry.space_group_name_H-M   'P 1'
#
loop_
_entity.id
_entity.type
_entity.pdbx_description
1 polymer ?
#
loop_
_entity_poly.entity_id
_entity_poly.type
_entity_poly.pdbx_seq_one_letter_code
_entity_poly.pdbx_strand_id
1 'polypeptide(L)'
;NRTTDWSPGLDYVFGFNQDIRERAVANSWLSTDTLNNSQFINNFSENINYRVNYEPFKNFRFEITGTKRTAENYSEIFKADAFGEYQSYAAARSGSYSVSVITWGTAFGNDELEDNRSVNFEHMKATRLDIATRLAEQNPNWVSAGRPMQLDTLSGQMYPLGYGPTQQDVLVPAFLAAYTGQDATNVGLTSFPLIPMPNWRLTWNGLTQIPWIKQYFRNINITHSYKSSYNIGSYQTNLLYEELFGYPVAIDDAGNYISQNLMNVVTISEQFSPLINFDITMVNSLLARFEIKKSRNLTMSFVNNQLTEVKSNEYIIGLGYRFQDVQFTVRTVGGSGKKSRVKSDLNVKFDFSMRDNKTMLRRLDEEVNQASSGQRIFSINTSADYQMNRNLTLRLFYDQTLTKPHIASQYPNSTINSGISVRFTLAQ
;
A
#
# COMPACT_ATOMS: atom_id res chain seq x y z
N ASN A 1 -18.76 24.05 48.06
CA ASN A 1 -20.01 23.56 47.45
C ASN A 1 -19.86 23.54 45.94
N ARG A 2 -19.55 22.40 45.30
CA ARG A 2 -19.70 22.25 43.84
C ARG A 2 -19.71 20.79 43.36
N THR A 3 -20.20 19.87 44.19
CA THR A 3 -20.43 18.46 43.81
C THR A 3 -21.86 18.20 43.34
N THR A 4 -22.70 19.24 43.25
CA THR A 4 -24.10 19.16 42.76
C THR A 4 -24.27 19.54 41.29
N ASP A 5 -23.25 20.12 40.66
CA ASP A 5 -23.29 20.43 39.24
C ASP A 5 -22.71 19.24 38.48
N TRP A 6 -23.52 18.64 37.60
CA TRP A 6 -23.16 17.50 36.73
C TRP A 6 -22.10 17.88 35.67
N SER A 7 -21.16 18.77 35.99
CA SER A 7 -20.03 19.16 35.15
C SER A 7 -19.11 17.97 34.88
N PRO A 8 -18.61 17.74 33.66
CA PRO A 8 -18.76 18.55 32.44
C PRO A 8 -20.08 18.42 31.64
N GLY A 9 -21.00 17.58 32.11
CA GLY A 9 -22.24 17.20 31.45
C GLY A 9 -22.24 15.72 31.09
N LEU A 10 -23.42 15.08 31.15
CA LEU A 10 -23.59 13.70 30.68
C LEU A 10 -23.24 13.55 29.20
N ASP A 11 -23.45 14.58 28.40
CA ASP A 11 -23.11 14.59 26.98
C ASP A 11 -21.60 14.46 26.74
N TYR A 12 -20.76 15.14 27.53
CA TYR A 12 -19.31 14.97 27.46
C TYR A 12 -18.88 13.60 28.01
N VAL A 13 -19.47 13.16 29.13
CA VAL A 13 -19.19 11.84 29.73
C VAL A 13 -19.54 10.69 28.78
N PHE A 14 -20.63 10.82 28.01
CA PHE A 14 -21.04 9.86 26.98
C PHE A 14 -20.39 10.11 25.61
N GLY A 15 -19.58 11.16 25.46
CA GLY A 15 -18.84 11.45 24.23
C GLY A 15 -19.65 12.05 23.07
N PHE A 16 -20.84 12.61 23.34
CA PHE A 16 -21.66 13.29 22.34
C PHE A 16 -21.12 14.67 21.94
N ASN A 17 -20.42 15.36 22.85
CA ASN A 17 -19.73 16.60 22.53
C ASN A 17 -18.20 16.41 22.61
N GLN A 18 -17.53 16.57 21.48
CA GLN A 18 -16.07 16.37 21.36
C GLN A 18 -15.26 17.60 21.78
N ASP A 19 -15.88 18.79 21.77
CA ASP A 19 -15.22 20.03 22.17
C ASP A 19 -15.95 20.69 23.34
N ILE A 20 -15.29 20.74 24.49
CA ILE A 20 -15.82 21.29 25.72
C ILE A 20 -15.26 22.67 26.06
N ARG A 21 -14.26 23.16 25.32
CA ARG A 21 -13.49 24.35 25.70
C ARG A 21 -14.38 25.55 25.99
N GLU A 22 -15.22 25.95 25.03
CA GLU A 22 -16.14 27.10 25.18
C GLU A 22 -17.08 26.96 26.39
N ARG A 23 -17.64 25.76 26.59
CA ARG A 23 -18.52 25.49 27.74
C ARG A 23 -17.76 25.55 29.06
N ALA A 24 -16.55 25.02 29.10
CA ALA A 24 -15.72 25.01 30.29
C ALA A 24 -15.25 26.42 30.66
N VAL A 25 -15.02 27.30 29.68
CA VAL A 25 -14.79 28.74 29.90
C VAL A 25 -16.04 29.41 30.46
N ALA A 26 -17.20 29.24 29.80
CA ALA A 26 -18.45 29.87 30.20
C ALA A 26 -18.91 29.51 31.62
N ASN A 27 -18.60 28.30 32.09
CA ASN A 27 -18.93 27.82 33.44
C ASN A 27 -17.78 27.93 34.45
N SER A 28 -16.65 28.54 34.06
CA SER A 28 -15.45 28.70 34.89
C SER A 28 -14.93 27.37 35.48
N TRP A 29 -14.86 26.34 34.64
CA TRP A 29 -14.31 25.01 35.00
C TRP A 29 -12.82 24.88 34.72
N LEU A 30 -12.26 25.77 33.91
CA LEU A 30 -10.84 25.79 33.58
C LEU A 30 -10.06 26.70 34.55
N SER A 31 -8.77 26.38 34.74
CA SER A 31 -7.86 27.21 35.52
C SER A 31 -7.51 28.48 34.76
N THR A 32 -7.54 29.62 35.45
CA THR A 32 -7.10 30.92 34.93
C THR A 32 -5.59 31.16 35.11
N ASP A 33 -4.83 30.15 35.53
CA ASP A 33 -3.38 30.27 35.70
C ASP A 33 -2.68 30.45 34.35
N THR A 34 -2.04 31.60 34.16
CA THR A 34 -1.32 31.97 32.93
C THR A 34 -0.08 31.09 32.68
N LEU A 35 0.42 30.41 33.72
CA LEU A 35 1.53 29.46 33.66
C LEU A 35 1.09 28.04 33.27
N ASN A 36 -0.22 27.78 33.20
CA ASN A 36 -0.70 26.46 32.79
C ASN A 36 -0.44 26.24 31.29
N ASN A 37 0.48 25.31 30.98
CA ASN A 37 0.80 24.92 29.61
C ASN A 37 0.31 23.50 29.27
N SER A 38 -0.68 22.98 30.00
CA SER A 38 -1.32 21.71 29.66
C SER A 38 -1.98 21.80 28.29
N GLN A 39 -1.72 20.82 27.43
CA GLN A 39 -2.31 20.79 26.08
C GLN A 39 -3.73 20.22 26.11
N PHE A 40 -4.64 20.88 25.39
CA PHE A 40 -5.88 20.28 24.95
C PHE A 40 -5.57 19.39 23.74
N ILE A 41 -6.06 18.15 23.76
CA ILE A 41 -5.81 17.16 22.71
C ILE A 41 -7.15 16.55 22.29
N ASN A 42 -7.40 16.51 20.98
CA ASN A 42 -8.53 15.81 20.38
C ASN A 42 -8.03 14.82 19.32
N ASN A 43 -8.39 13.55 19.47
CA ASN A 43 -8.02 12.50 18.54
C ASN A 43 -9.25 12.05 17.76
N PHE A 44 -9.19 12.16 16.44
CA PHE A 44 -10.23 11.71 15.52
C PHE A 44 -9.74 10.53 14.69
N SER A 45 -10.53 9.47 14.61
CA SER A 45 -10.27 8.37 13.69
C SER A 45 -11.54 7.94 12.97
N GLU A 46 -11.49 7.98 11.65
CA GLU A 46 -12.54 7.50 10.76
C GLU A 46 -12.01 6.28 10.00
N ASN A 47 -12.83 5.23 9.92
CA ASN A 47 -12.53 4.04 9.13
C ASN A 47 -13.77 3.59 8.37
N ILE A 48 -13.80 3.87 7.08
CA ILE A 48 -14.88 3.48 6.17
C ILE A 48 -14.41 2.25 5.41
N ASN A 49 -15.17 1.16 5.49
CA ASN A 49 -14.93 -0.04 4.73
C ASN A 49 -16.24 -0.51 4.10
N TYR A 50 -16.22 -0.78 2.79
CA TYR A 50 -17.33 -1.45 2.12
C TYR A 50 -16.87 -2.76 1.49
N ARG A 51 -17.79 -3.72 1.43
CA ARG A 51 -17.60 -5.03 0.80
C ARG A 51 -18.89 -5.44 0.11
N VAL A 52 -18.80 -5.70 -1.18
CA VAL A 52 -19.92 -6.17 -2.01
C VAL A 52 -19.53 -7.52 -2.62
N ASN A 53 -20.36 -8.53 -2.44
CA ASN A 53 -20.17 -9.84 -3.05
C ASN A 53 -21.24 -10.05 -4.10
N TYR A 54 -20.82 -10.36 -5.32
CA TYR A 54 -21.69 -10.60 -6.46
C TYR A 54 -21.36 -11.96 -7.10
N GLU A 55 -22.38 -12.78 -7.31
CA GLU A 55 -22.26 -14.12 -7.90
C GLU A 55 -23.11 -14.21 -9.19
N PRO A 56 -22.64 -13.69 -10.34
CA PRO A 56 -23.41 -13.64 -11.58
C PRO A 56 -23.78 -15.02 -12.15
N PHE A 57 -22.98 -16.06 -11.87
CA PHE A 57 -23.28 -17.45 -12.25
C PHE A 57 -22.67 -18.43 -11.24
N LYS A 58 -23.13 -19.69 -11.27
CA LYS A 58 -22.73 -20.70 -10.29
C LYS A 58 -21.21 -20.85 -10.19
N ASN A 59 -20.72 -20.91 -8.96
CA ASN A 59 -19.30 -21.07 -8.62
C ASN A 59 -18.39 -19.93 -9.11
N PHE A 60 -18.95 -18.76 -9.45
CA PHE A 60 -18.19 -17.55 -9.73
C PHE A 60 -18.52 -16.50 -8.67
N ARG A 61 -17.47 -16.00 -8.02
CA ARG A 61 -17.56 -14.98 -6.97
C ARG A 61 -16.74 -13.77 -7.38
N PHE A 62 -17.40 -12.63 -7.40
CA PHE A 62 -16.80 -11.32 -7.57
C PHE A 62 -16.97 -10.52 -6.28
N GLU A 63 -15.88 -10.30 -5.57
CA GLU A 63 -15.83 -9.49 -4.36
C GLU A 63 -15.26 -8.12 -4.72
N ILE A 64 -15.95 -7.05 -4.33
CA ILE A 64 -15.52 -5.66 -4.44
C ILE A 64 -15.32 -5.13 -3.03
N THR A 65 -14.19 -4.47 -2.77
CA THR A 65 -13.90 -3.85 -1.47
C THR A 65 -13.35 -2.45 -1.65
N GLY A 66 -13.61 -1.55 -0.70
CA GLY A 66 -12.93 -0.24 -0.66
C GLY A 66 -12.79 0.23 0.77
N THR A 67 -11.74 1.00 1.01
CA THR A 67 -11.30 1.36 2.35
C THR A 67 -10.83 2.81 2.36
N LYS A 68 -11.29 3.59 3.34
CA LYS A 68 -10.77 4.92 3.64
C LYS A 68 -10.51 5.00 5.15
N ARG A 69 -9.33 5.44 5.53
CA ARG A 69 -8.94 5.66 6.91
C ARG A 69 -8.36 7.06 7.05
N THR A 70 -8.93 7.81 7.98
CA THR A 70 -8.39 9.10 8.42
C THR A 70 -8.07 9.00 9.90
N ALA A 71 -6.88 9.44 10.29
CA ALA A 71 -6.51 9.59 11.68
C ALA A 71 -5.92 10.99 11.86
N GLU A 72 -6.50 11.78 12.74
CA GLU A 72 -6.09 13.15 13.02
C GLU A 72 -5.94 13.34 14.52
N ASN A 73 -4.88 14.05 14.91
CA ASN A 73 -4.57 14.49 16.25
C ASN A 73 -4.48 16.01 16.20
N TYR A 74 -5.38 16.66 16.91
CA TYR A 74 -5.37 18.09 17.14
C TYR A 74 -4.82 18.36 18.53
N SER A 75 -3.86 19.26 18.64
CA SER A 75 -3.35 19.74 19.91
C SER A 75 -3.21 21.24 19.92
N GLU A 76 -3.41 21.84 21.09
CA GLU A 76 -3.19 23.26 21.31
C GLU A 76 -2.96 23.53 22.80
N ILE A 77 -2.42 24.69 23.13
CA ILE A 77 -2.36 25.20 24.50
C ILE A 77 -3.51 26.18 24.67
N PHE A 78 -4.54 25.77 25.40
CA PHE A 78 -5.71 26.59 25.68
C PHE A 78 -5.65 27.14 27.10
N LYS A 79 -5.37 28.44 27.25
CA LYS A 79 -5.18 29.06 28.57
C LYS A 79 -5.68 30.50 28.61
N ALA A 80 -5.97 30.97 29.82
CA ALA A 80 -6.32 32.36 30.08
C ALA A 80 -5.09 33.27 30.00
N ASP A 81 -5.28 34.47 29.46
CA ASP A 81 -4.32 35.56 29.52
C ASP A 81 -4.39 36.32 30.86
N ALA A 82 -3.63 37.42 30.98
CA ALA A 82 -3.61 38.24 32.20
C ALA A 82 -4.96 38.93 32.51
N PHE A 83 -5.87 39.02 31.53
CA PHE A 83 -7.20 39.61 31.66
C PHE A 83 -8.29 38.54 31.93
N GLY A 84 -7.92 37.27 31.95
CA GLY A 84 -8.83 36.14 32.14
C GLY A 84 -9.51 35.68 30.85
N GLU A 85 -9.09 36.18 29.68
CA GLU A 85 -9.60 35.76 28.38
C GLU A 85 -8.85 34.52 27.89
N TYR A 86 -9.57 33.46 27.54
CA TYR A 86 -8.96 32.22 27.06
C TYR A 86 -8.59 32.33 25.59
N GLN A 87 -7.35 31.97 25.27
CA GLN A 87 -6.84 31.95 23.90
C GLN A 87 -6.18 30.60 23.59
N SER A 88 -6.25 30.24 22.30
CA SER A 88 -5.57 29.09 21.73
C SER A 88 -4.18 29.48 21.26
N TYR A 89 -3.16 28.83 21.78
CA TYR A 89 -1.76 29.01 21.35
C TYR A 89 -1.21 27.74 20.72
N ALA A 90 -0.36 27.91 19.71
CA ALA A 90 0.35 26.83 19.03
C ALA A 90 -0.57 25.68 18.57
N ALA A 91 -1.76 26.01 18.07
CA ALA A 91 -2.70 25.02 17.58
C ALA A 91 -2.12 24.31 16.35
N ALA A 92 -2.09 22.99 16.40
CA ALA A 92 -1.59 22.15 15.33
C ALA A 92 -2.50 20.94 15.11
N ARG A 93 -2.72 20.57 13.85
CA ARG A 93 -3.29 19.28 13.48
C ARG A 93 -2.20 18.45 12.83
N SER A 94 -2.15 17.18 13.19
CA SER A 94 -1.27 16.20 12.54
C SER A 94 -2.03 14.91 12.33
N GLY A 95 -1.67 14.12 11.33
CA GLY A 95 -2.46 12.94 11.03
C GLY A 95 -1.88 12.05 9.96
N SER A 96 -2.61 10.98 9.64
CA SER A 96 -2.34 10.09 8.52
C SER A 96 -3.62 9.83 7.73
N TYR A 97 -3.47 9.56 6.45
CA TYR A 97 -4.57 9.34 5.53
C TYR A 97 -4.31 8.12 4.66
N SER A 98 -5.32 7.30 4.42
CA SER A 98 -5.25 6.16 3.51
C SER A 98 -6.58 6.00 2.79
N VAL A 99 -6.57 5.87 1.47
CA VAL A 99 -7.77 5.63 0.68
C VAL A 99 -7.49 4.66 -0.46
N SER A 100 -8.43 3.78 -0.77
CA SER A 100 -8.33 2.92 -1.94
C SER A 100 -8.46 3.74 -3.21
N VAL A 101 -7.54 3.53 -4.16
CA VAL A 101 -7.48 4.19 -5.47
C VAL A 101 -7.35 3.13 -6.56
N ILE A 102 -7.59 3.49 -7.82
CA ILE A 102 -7.35 2.60 -8.96
C ILE A 102 -6.19 3.14 -9.78
N THR A 103 -5.15 2.33 -9.91
CA THR A 103 -3.92 2.63 -10.67
C THR A 103 -3.64 1.60 -11.76
N TRP A 104 -4.61 0.70 -12.00
CA TRP A 104 -4.49 -0.41 -12.94
C TRP A 104 -4.13 0.07 -14.35
N GLY A 105 -4.69 1.20 -14.80
CA GLY A 105 -4.44 1.75 -16.14
C GLY A 105 -2.96 1.94 -16.46
N THR A 106 -2.12 2.18 -15.45
CA THR A 106 -0.68 2.43 -15.64
C THR A 106 0.20 1.26 -15.17
N ALA A 107 -0.40 0.19 -14.64
CA ALA A 107 0.31 -0.93 -14.02
C ALA A 107 1.16 -1.76 -15.01
N PHE A 108 0.82 -1.71 -16.30
CA PHE A 108 1.47 -2.46 -17.37
C PHE A 108 2.28 -1.57 -18.32
N GLY A 109 2.48 -0.29 -17.99
CA GLY A 109 3.33 0.59 -18.78
C GLY A 109 4.76 0.07 -18.85
N ASN A 110 5.34 0.12 -20.05
CA ASN A 110 6.74 -0.21 -20.28
C ASN A 110 7.60 0.98 -19.82
N ASP A 111 8.59 0.72 -18.96
CA ASP A 111 9.71 1.65 -18.84
C ASP A 111 10.61 1.35 -20.06
N GLU A 112 10.84 2.32 -20.93
CA GLU A 112 11.62 2.10 -22.14
C GLU A 112 13.06 1.71 -21.77
N LEU A 113 13.50 0.59 -22.36
CA LEU A 113 14.69 -0.16 -21.95
C LEU A 113 16.02 0.52 -22.32
N GLU A 114 16.01 1.57 -23.13
CA GLU A 114 17.23 2.23 -23.58
C GLU A 114 17.73 3.30 -22.58
N ASP A 115 16.84 4.01 -21.86
CA ASP A 115 17.23 5.11 -20.95
C ASP A 115 16.62 5.03 -19.53
N ASN A 116 15.98 3.90 -19.16
CA ASN A 116 15.19 3.78 -17.91
C ASN A 116 14.12 4.88 -17.73
N ARG A 117 13.70 5.54 -18.81
CA ARG A 117 12.64 6.56 -18.79
C ARG A 117 11.28 5.90 -18.61
N SER A 118 10.45 6.47 -17.74
CA SER A 118 9.11 5.95 -17.44
C SER A 118 8.07 6.87 -18.03
N VAL A 119 7.22 6.35 -18.91
CA VAL A 119 6.14 7.12 -19.57
C VAL A 119 5.24 7.81 -18.53
N ASN A 120 4.91 7.12 -17.44
CA ASN A 120 4.09 7.70 -16.37
C ASN A 120 4.82 8.83 -15.63
N PHE A 121 6.14 8.74 -15.46
CA PHE A 121 6.92 9.80 -14.81
C PHE A 121 7.04 11.04 -15.71
N GLU A 122 7.22 10.85 -17.01
CA GLU A 122 7.21 11.94 -17.98
C GLU A 122 5.82 12.60 -18.05
N HIS A 123 4.76 11.80 -18.05
CA HIS A 123 3.38 12.31 -17.96
C HIS A 123 3.20 13.15 -16.69
N MET A 124 3.64 12.65 -15.53
CA MET A 124 3.62 13.42 -14.28
C MET A 124 4.32 14.77 -14.43
N LYS A 125 5.53 14.80 -15.01
CA LYS A 125 6.27 16.06 -15.21
C LYS A 125 5.51 17.05 -16.09
N ALA A 126 4.89 16.57 -17.17
CA ALA A 126 4.13 17.39 -18.11
C ALA A 126 2.83 17.94 -17.49
N THR A 127 2.10 17.13 -16.73
CA THR A 127 0.82 17.47 -16.09
C THR A 127 0.95 18.55 -15.00
N ARG A 128 2.15 18.80 -14.46
CA ARG A 128 2.37 19.79 -13.40
C ARG A 128 1.92 21.19 -13.79
N LEU A 129 2.24 21.64 -15.01
CA LEU A 129 1.89 22.98 -15.47
C LEU A 129 0.38 23.18 -15.56
N ASP A 130 -0.32 22.19 -16.11
CA ASP A 130 -1.78 22.21 -16.23
C ASP A 130 -2.44 22.26 -14.84
N ILE A 131 -1.94 21.48 -13.90
CA ILE A 131 -2.46 21.45 -12.52
C ILE A 131 -2.15 22.75 -11.78
N ALA A 132 -0.95 23.28 -11.90
CA ALA A 132 -0.58 24.58 -11.34
C ALA A 132 -1.50 25.68 -11.86
N THR A 133 -1.79 25.67 -13.17
CA THR A 133 -2.72 26.62 -13.80
C THR A 133 -4.13 26.46 -13.24
N ARG A 134 -4.64 25.23 -13.13
CA ARG A 134 -5.97 24.96 -12.55
C ARG A 134 -6.09 25.41 -11.09
N LEU A 135 -5.05 25.18 -10.28
CA LEU A 135 -5.00 25.63 -8.88
C LEU A 135 -4.99 27.17 -8.80
N ALA A 136 -4.18 27.81 -9.65
CA ALA A 136 -4.08 29.26 -9.71
C ALA A 136 -5.40 29.92 -10.15
N GLU A 137 -6.08 29.36 -11.14
CA GLU A 137 -7.38 29.84 -11.61
C GLU A 137 -8.49 29.74 -10.55
N GLN A 138 -8.38 28.77 -9.63
CA GLN A 138 -9.31 28.65 -8.51
C GLN A 138 -9.03 29.68 -7.40
N ASN A 139 -7.80 30.18 -7.29
CA ASN A 139 -7.40 31.13 -6.24
C ASN A 139 -7.72 32.59 -6.62
N PRO A 140 -8.73 33.24 -5.99
CA PRO A 140 -9.10 34.61 -6.30
C PRO A 140 -7.98 35.62 -6.00
N ASN A 141 -7.09 35.31 -5.05
CA ASN A 141 -5.96 36.17 -4.68
C ASN A 141 -4.96 36.28 -5.84
N TRP A 142 -4.70 35.16 -6.53
CA TRP A 142 -3.85 35.14 -7.71
C TRP A 142 -4.52 35.81 -8.93
N VAL A 143 -5.81 35.55 -9.15
CA VAL A 143 -6.57 36.16 -10.25
C VAL A 143 -6.63 37.68 -10.10
N SER A 144 -6.90 38.17 -8.89
CA SER A 144 -7.01 39.62 -8.58
C SER A 144 -5.65 40.33 -8.66
N ALA A 145 -4.55 39.60 -8.44
CA ALA A 145 -3.19 40.10 -8.62
C ALA A 145 -2.76 40.24 -10.10
N GLY A 146 -3.66 39.98 -11.05
CA GLY A 146 -3.38 40.12 -12.48
C GLY A 146 -2.78 38.88 -13.13
N ARG A 147 -2.99 37.69 -12.54
CA ARG A 147 -2.49 36.40 -13.05
C ARG A 147 -0.96 36.36 -13.24
N PRO A 148 -0.18 36.72 -12.20
CA PRO A 148 1.28 36.77 -12.31
C PRO A 148 1.88 35.39 -12.60
N MET A 149 2.89 35.35 -13.47
CA MET A 149 3.63 34.14 -13.81
C MET A 149 5.11 34.29 -13.44
N GLN A 150 5.75 33.20 -13.07
CA GLN A 150 7.16 33.10 -12.72
C GLN A 150 7.84 32.09 -13.64
N LEU A 151 9.02 32.44 -14.15
CA LEU A 151 9.85 31.53 -14.92
C LEU A 151 10.52 30.52 -13.97
N ASP A 152 10.29 29.23 -14.19
CA ASP A 152 11.09 28.19 -13.56
C ASP A 152 12.41 28.03 -14.32
N THR A 153 13.53 28.29 -13.63
CA THR A 153 14.86 28.22 -14.22
C THR A 153 15.29 26.79 -14.59
N LEU A 154 14.66 25.77 -14.00
CA LEU A 154 14.98 24.36 -14.26
C LEU A 154 14.27 23.83 -15.50
N SER A 155 12.94 24.01 -15.60
CA SER A 155 12.15 23.56 -16.76
C SER A 155 12.18 24.54 -17.94
N GLY A 156 12.54 25.81 -17.71
CA GLY A 156 12.42 26.88 -18.71
C GLY A 156 10.98 27.26 -19.05
N GLN A 157 10.00 26.78 -18.26
CA GLN A 157 8.58 27.05 -18.46
C GLN A 157 8.06 28.11 -17.48
N MET A 158 7.01 28.81 -17.88
CA MET A 158 6.33 29.80 -17.04
C MET A 158 5.26 29.09 -16.19
N TYR A 159 5.38 29.16 -14.88
CA TYR A 159 4.39 28.68 -13.92
C TYR A 159 3.61 29.85 -13.33
N PRO A 160 2.36 29.66 -12.88
CA PRO A 160 1.66 30.66 -12.08
C PRO A 160 2.45 30.96 -10.79
N LEU A 161 2.67 32.25 -10.48
CA LEU A 161 3.29 32.65 -9.22
C LEU A 161 2.47 32.10 -8.04
N GLY A 162 3.13 31.49 -7.06
CA GLY A 162 2.46 30.81 -5.95
C GLY A 162 2.14 29.34 -6.18
N TYR A 163 2.31 28.82 -7.41
CA TYR A 163 2.08 27.41 -7.76
C TYR A 163 3.23 26.84 -8.58
N GLY A 164 4.40 26.67 -7.95
CA GLY A 164 5.61 26.19 -8.62
C GLY A 164 5.63 24.70 -8.95
N PRO A 165 6.56 24.25 -9.82
CA PRO A 165 6.65 22.86 -10.29
C PRO A 165 7.05 21.85 -9.21
N THR A 166 7.57 22.29 -8.08
CA THR A 166 8.01 21.46 -6.95
C THR A 166 7.10 21.59 -5.73
N GLN A 167 6.06 22.42 -5.79
CA GLN A 167 5.14 22.58 -4.69
C GLN A 167 4.30 21.32 -4.49
N GLN A 168 4.15 20.89 -3.25
CA GLN A 168 3.42 19.66 -2.92
C GLN A 168 1.96 19.67 -3.42
N ASP A 169 1.28 20.81 -3.39
CA ASP A 169 -0.11 20.93 -3.84
C ASP A 169 -0.24 20.76 -5.36
N VAL A 170 0.82 21.04 -6.12
CA VAL A 170 0.90 20.77 -7.56
C VAL A 170 1.33 19.32 -7.81
N LEU A 171 2.32 18.85 -7.06
CA LEU A 171 2.92 17.53 -7.24
C LEU A 171 1.98 16.38 -6.84
N VAL A 172 1.17 16.52 -5.79
CA VAL A 172 0.27 15.46 -5.35
C VAL A 172 -0.79 15.14 -6.41
N PRO A 173 -1.55 16.12 -6.93
CA PRO A 173 -2.51 15.85 -8.00
C PRO A 173 -1.82 15.40 -9.29
N ALA A 174 -0.62 15.89 -9.60
CA ALA A 174 0.14 15.46 -10.79
C ALA A 174 0.56 13.99 -10.67
N PHE A 175 1.02 13.59 -9.49
CA PHE A 175 1.36 12.22 -9.17
C PHE A 175 0.13 11.30 -9.24
N LEU A 176 -1.01 11.74 -8.67
CA LEU A 176 -2.25 10.99 -8.76
C LEU A 176 -2.74 10.85 -10.20
N ALA A 177 -2.75 11.93 -10.99
CA ALA A 177 -3.14 11.91 -12.41
C ALA A 177 -2.28 10.92 -13.20
N ALA A 178 -0.97 11.05 -13.07
CA ALA A 178 0.00 10.26 -13.81
C ALA A 178 -0.10 8.76 -13.54
N TYR A 179 -0.35 8.36 -12.31
CA TYR A 179 -0.37 6.94 -11.92
C TYR A 179 -1.76 6.32 -11.85
N THR A 180 -2.82 7.12 -11.78
CA THR A 180 -4.21 6.65 -12.00
C THR A 180 -4.57 6.59 -13.48
N GLY A 181 -3.78 7.23 -14.35
CA GLY A 181 -4.03 7.31 -15.79
C GLY A 181 -5.14 8.31 -16.14
N GLN A 182 -5.32 9.34 -15.29
CA GLN A 182 -6.27 10.42 -15.52
C GLN A 182 -5.56 11.60 -16.20
N ASP A 183 -6.32 12.34 -17.03
CA ASP A 183 -5.86 13.59 -17.61
C ASP A 183 -5.72 14.70 -16.56
N ALA A 184 -4.77 15.60 -16.81
CA ALA A 184 -4.49 16.77 -15.98
C ALA A 184 -5.72 17.66 -15.72
N THR A 185 -6.69 17.66 -16.64
CA THR A 185 -7.90 18.48 -16.60
C THR A 185 -8.99 17.88 -15.71
N ASN A 186 -9.01 16.56 -15.57
CA ASN A 186 -10.09 15.81 -14.90
C ASN A 186 -9.72 15.36 -13.49
N VAL A 187 -8.43 15.32 -13.14
CA VAL A 187 -7.99 14.90 -11.81
C VAL A 187 -8.50 15.88 -10.73
N GLY A 188 -8.88 15.33 -9.58
CA GLY A 188 -9.18 16.15 -8.40
C GLY A 188 -7.92 16.85 -7.89
N LEU A 189 -8.04 18.14 -7.54
CA LEU A 189 -6.91 18.95 -7.07
C LEU A 189 -6.62 18.80 -5.57
N THR A 190 -7.42 18.01 -4.86
CA THR A 190 -7.24 17.78 -3.42
C THR A 190 -6.20 16.71 -3.13
N SER A 191 -5.35 16.96 -2.13
CA SER A 191 -4.43 15.96 -1.59
C SER A 191 -5.13 14.81 -0.86
N PHE A 192 -6.42 14.94 -0.52
CA PHE A 192 -7.19 13.96 0.26
C PHE A 192 -8.43 13.47 -0.51
N PRO A 193 -8.28 12.53 -1.48
CA PRO A 193 -9.42 12.04 -2.27
C PRO A 193 -10.52 11.42 -1.41
N LEU A 194 -11.75 11.94 -1.50
CA LEU A 194 -12.84 11.63 -0.56
C LEU A 194 -13.44 10.22 -0.75
N ILE A 195 -13.50 9.72 -1.98
CA ILE A 195 -14.26 8.51 -2.33
C ILE A 195 -13.31 7.31 -2.44
N PRO A 196 -13.46 6.26 -1.60
CA PRO A 196 -12.69 5.03 -1.72
C PRO A 196 -13.06 4.25 -2.98
N MET A 197 -12.11 4.14 -3.91
CA MET A 197 -12.28 3.41 -5.16
C MET A 197 -12.28 1.89 -4.95
N PRO A 198 -12.96 1.11 -5.80
CA PRO A 198 -13.08 -0.33 -5.61
C PRO A 198 -11.80 -1.09 -5.95
N ASN A 199 -11.39 -1.94 -5.02
CA ASN A 199 -10.53 -3.09 -5.21
C ASN A 199 -11.40 -4.31 -5.52
N TRP A 200 -10.88 -5.32 -6.22
CA TRP A 200 -11.67 -6.50 -6.56
C TRP A 200 -10.92 -7.82 -6.43
N ARG A 201 -11.69 -8.88 -6.20
CA ARG A 201 -11.23 -10.26 -6.21
C ARG A 201 -12.22 -11.12 -6.97
N LEU A 202 -11.72 -11.77 -8.00
CA LEU A 202 -12.40 -12.76 -8.82
C LEU A 202 -12.03 -14.16 -8.33
N THR A 203 -13.01 -15.05 -8.20
CA THR A 203 -12.76 -16.47 -7.97
C THR A 203 -13.75 -17.29 -8.77
N TRP A 204 -13.25 -18.23 -9.59
CA TRP A 204 -14.09 -19.09 -10.41
C TRP A 204 -13.70 -20.55 -10.24
N ASN A 205 -14.65 -21.34 -9.73
CA ASN A 205 -14.55 -22.78 -9.49
C ASN A 205 -15.56 -23.58 -10.34
N GLY A 206 -16.09 -22.99 -11.41
CA GLY A 206 -17.18 -23.57 -12.19
C GLY A 206 -16.74 -24.41 -13.38
N LEU A 207 -15.47 -24.37 -13.77
CA LEU A 207 -14.96 -25.05 -14.98
C LEU A 207 -15.19 -26.57 -14.97
N THR A 208 -15.18 -27.19 -13.80
CA THR A 208 -15.41 -28.64 -13.64
C THR A 208 -16.87 -29.07 -13.87
N GLN A 209 -17.79 -28.12 -14.05
CA GLN A 209 -19.17 -28.42 -14.45
C GLN A 209 -19.29 -28.78 -15.93
N ILE A 210 -18.27 -28.45 -16.74
CA ILE A 210 -18.26 -28.74 -18.17
C ILE A 210 -17.89 -30.23 -18.40
N PRO A 211 -18.72 -31.04 -19.09
CA PRO A 211 -18.55 -32.49 -19.14
C PRO A 211 -17.18 -32.97 -19.63
N TRP A 212 -16.59 -32.32 -20.64
CA TRP A 212 -15.28 -32.70 -21.17
C TRP A 212 -14.12 -32.32 -20.23
N ILE A 213 -14.25 -31.23 -19.46
CA ILE A 213 -13.25 -30.82 -18.45
C ILE A 213 -13.26 -31.78 -17.26
N LYS A 214 -14.46 -32.18 -16.82
CA LYS A 214 -14.67 -33.08 -15.67
C LYS A 214 -13.97 -34.45 -15.82
N GLN A 215 -13.71 -34.90 -17.05
CA GLN A 215 -13.02 -36.17 -17.31
C GLN A 215 -11.55 -36.14 -16.89
N TYR A 216 -10.90 -34.98 -16.96
CA TYR A 216 -9.48 -34.82 -16.67
C TYR A 216 -9.23 -34.14 -15.32
N PHE A 217 -10.15 -33.26 -14.90
CA PHE A 217 -9.96 -32.38 -13.75
C PHE A 217 -11.02 -32.60 -12.68
N ARG A 218 -10.56 -32.81 -11.44
CA ARG A 218 -11.39 -32.88 -10.24
C ARG A 218 -11.76 -31.49 -9.72
N ASN A 219 -10.81 -30.56 -9.77
CA ASN A 219 -10.99 -29.16 -9.36
C ASN A 219 -10.15 -28.23 -10.25
N ILE A 220 -10.71 -27.08 -10.62
CA ILE A 220 -9.99 -25.98 -11.24
C ILE A 220 -10.47 -24.71 -10.57
N ASN A 221 -9.57 -24.04 -9.85
CA ASN A 221 -9.80 -22.75 -9.23
C ASN A 221 -9.01 -21.68 -9.98
N ILE A 222 -9.71 -20.70 -10.53
CA ILE A 222 -9.09 -19.50 -11.11
C ILE A 222 -9.31 -18.36 -10.14
N THR A 223 -8.23 -17.69 -9.74
CA THR A 223 -8.30 -16.52 -8.85
C THR A 223 -7.54 -15.35 -9.46
N HIS A 224 -8.11 -14.16 -9.35
CA HIS A 224 -7.47 -12.88 -9.65
C HIS A 224 -7.82 -11.91 -8.52
N SER A 225 -6.85 -11.11 -8.06
CA SER A 225 -7.09 -10.11 -7.04
C SER A 225 -6.27 -8.87 -7.32
N TYR A 226 -6.92 -7.71 -7.27
CA TYR A 226 -6.32 -6.41 -7.40
C TYR A 226 -6.58 -5.58 -6.14
N LYS A 227 -5.54 -4.92 -5.64
CA LYS A 227 -5.64 -3.94 -4.56
C LYS A 227 -4.71 -2.77 -4.82
N SER A 228 -5.21 -1.55 -4.70
CA SER A 228 -4.41 -0.33 -4.71
C SER A 228 -4.87 0.66 -3.65
N SER A 229 -3.91 1.37 -3.06
CA SER A 229 -4.15 2.34 -1.99
C SER A 229 -3.19 3.51 -2.09
N TYR A 230 -3.71 4.72 -1.91
CA TYR A 230 -2.96 5.94 -1.73
C TYR A 230 -2.85 6.24 -0.23
N ASN A 231 -1.64 6.55 0.23
CA ASN A 231 -1.32 6.75 1.63
C ASN A 231 -0.52 8.04 1.81
N ILE A 232 -0.93 8.84 2.79
CA ILE A 232 -0.16 9.95 3.34
C ILE A 232 0.31 9.47 4.71
N GLY A 233 1.61 9.19 4.84
CA GLY A 233 2.17 8.61 6.07
C GLY A 233 2.02 9.53 7.27
N SER A 234 2.29 10.82 7.07
CA SER A 234 2.07 11.87 8.05
C SER A 234 1.81 13.20 7.35
N TYR A 235 0.87 13.99 7.86
CA TYR A 235 0.72 15.41 7.53
C TYR A 235 0.67 16.24 8.81
N GLN A 236 1.03 17.53 8.72
CA GLN A 236 0.88 18.50 9.81
C GLN A 236 0.45 19.87 9.25
N THR A 237 -0.40 20.60 9.97
CA THR A 237 -0.76 21.97 9.60
C THR A 237 0.46 22.89 9.61
N ASN A 238 0.59 23.73 8.60
CA ASN A 238 1.62 24.74 8.56
C ASN A 238 1.22 25.96 9.42
N LEU A 239 2.09 26.36 10.35
CA LEU A 239 1.86 27.52 11.21
C LEU A 239 1.97 28.86 10.46
N LEU A 240 2.67 28.87 9.32
CA LEU A 240 2.82 30.05 8.47
C LEU A 240 1.72 30.15 7.41
N TYR A 241 0.76 29.23 7.42
CA TYR A 241 -0.37 29.26 6.49
C TYR A 241 -1.28 30.45 6.82
N GLU A 242 -1.49 31.31 5.82
CA GLU A 242 -2.49 32.36 5.88
C GLU A 242 -3.46 32.19 4.72
N GLU A 243 -4.75 32.34 5.01
CA GLU A 243 -5.81 32.27 4.01
C GLU A 243 -6.60 33.57 3.92
N LEU A 244 -7.00 33.90 2.69
CA LEU A 244 -7.94 34.96 2.38
C LEU A 244 -8.94 34.43 1.35
N PHE A 245 -10.24 34.62 1.60
CA PHE A 245 -11.33 34.05 0.81
C PHE A 245 -11.31 32.51 0.70
N GLY A 246 -10.70 31.82 1.68
CA GLY A 246 -10.57 30.36 1.69
C GLY A 246 -9.44 29.81 0.80
N TYR A 247 -8.53 30.66 0.34
CA TYR A 247 -7.37 30.30 -0.47
C TYR A 247 -6.08 30.85 0.14
N PRO A 248 -4.92 30.21 -0.09
CA PRO A 248 -3.65 30.70 0.44
C PRO A 248 -3.31 32.09 -0.12
N VAL A 249 -2.70 32.90 0.75
CA VAL A 249 -2.19 34.23 0.40
C VAL A 249 -0.73 34.43 0.79
N ALA A 250 -0.24 33.75 1.83
CA ALA A 250 1.17 33.81 2.23
C ALA A 250 2.06 33.06 1.25
N ILE A 251 3.20 33.67 0.89
CA ILE A 251 4.17 33.15 -0.07
C ILE A 251 5.49 32.86 0.66
N ASP A 252 6.14 31.75 0.32
CA ASP A 252 7.46 31.37 0.83
C ASP A 252 8.62 32.03 0.05
N ASP A 253 9.85 31.83 0.51
CA ASP A 253 11.05 32.37 -0.14
C ASP A 253 11.27 31.84 -1.57
N ALA A 254 10.64 30.71 -1.91
CA ALA A 254 10.70 30.11 -3.24
C ALA A 254 9.62 30.64 -4.20
N GLY A 255 8.74 31.53 -3.73
CA GLY A 255 7.65 32.11 -4.52
C GLY A 255 6.40 31.22 -4.60
N ASN A 256 6.28 30.20 -3.74
CA ASN A 256 5.12 29.32 -3.66
C ASN A 256 4.16 29.75 -2.56
N TYR A 257 2.87 29.52 -2.75
CA TYR A 257 1.92 29.66 -1.67
C TYR A 257 2.20 28.62 -0.60
N ILE A 258 2.20 29.07 0.65
CA ILE A 258 2.36 28.19 1.80
C ILE A 258 1.15 27.26 1.84
N SER A 259 1.38 25.95 1.77
CA SER A 259 0.32 24.96 1.84
C SER A 259 -0.25 24.82 3.25
N GLN A 260 -1.55 24.53 3.34
CA GLN A 260 -2.24 24.32 4.62
C GLN A 260 -1.67 23.12 5.40
N ASN A 261 -1.40 22.00 4.72
CA ASN A 261 -0.90 20.78 5.31
C ASN A 261 0.48 20.44 4.73
N LEU A 262 1.52 20.44 5.54
CA LEU A 262 2.84 19.95 5.19
C LEU A 262 2.86 18.42 5.18
N MET A 263 3.25 17.85 4.06
CA MET A 263 3.46 16.41 3.87
C MET A 263 4.90 16.18 3.43
N ASN A 264 5.56 15.18 4.02
CA ASN A 264 6.91 14.81 3.59
C ASN A 264 6.89 13.83 2.42
N VAL A 265 5.98 12.86 2.47
CA VAL A 265 5.93 11.73 1.55
C VAL A 265 4.48 11.29 1.32
N VAL A 266 4.17 10.96 0.07
CA VAL A 266 2.95 10.22 -0.30
C VAL A 266 3.32 8.92 -1.00
N THR A 267 2.49 7.89 -0.82
CA THR A 267 2.76 6.55 -1.35
C THR A 267 1.53 5.96 -2.04
N ILE A 268 1.70 5.43 -3.25
CA ILE A 268 0.75 4.53 -3.89
C ILE A 268 1.30 3.11 -3.77
N SER A 269 0.52 2.22 -3.15
CA SER A 269 0.81 0.80 -3.05
C SER A 269 -0.19 0.00 -3.85
N GLU A 270 0.28 -0.61 -4.94
CA GLU A 270 -0.51 -1.43 -5.86
C GLU A 270 -0.01 -2.88 -5.85
N GLN A 271 -0.95 -3.82 -5.80
CA GLN A 271 -0.65 -5.24 -5.83
C GLN A 271 -1.71 -6.04 -6.60
N PHE A 272 -1.21 -6.94 -7.43
CA PHE A 272 -1.91 -8.05 -8.03
C PHE A 272 -1.45 -9.33 -7.32
N SER A 273 -2.22 -9.76 -6.33
CA SER A 273 -1.86 -10.88 -5.46
C SER A 273 -3.05 -11.84 -5.32
N PRO A 274 -3.29 -12.70 -6.33
CA PRO A 274 -2.51 -12.88 -7.57
C PRO A 274 -3.02 -12.04 -8.75
N LEU A 275 -2.15 -11.73 -9.72
CA LEU A 275 -2.55 -11.26 -11.05
C LEU A 275 -3.34 -12.35 -11.77
N ILE A 276 -2.88 -13.58 -11.70
CA ILE A 276 -3.66 -14.74 -12.09
C ILE A 276 -3.12 -15.95 -11.35
N ASN A 277 -4.01 -16.79 -10.84
CA ASN A 277 -3.68 -18.04 -10.20
C ASN A 277 -4.60 -19.13 -10.71
N PHE A 278 -4.00 -20.23 -11.15
CA PHE A 278 -4.69 -21.47 -11.50
C PHE A 278 -4.26 -22.54 -10.49
N ASP A 279 -5.20 -23.02 -9.69
CA ASP A 279 -5.01 -24.23 -8.88
C ASP A 279 -5.80 -25.37 -9.51
N ILE A 280 -5.08 -26.40 -9.96
CA ILE A 280 -5.63 -27.51 -10.70
C ILE A 280 -5.42 -28.79 -9.90
N THR A 281 -6.48 -29.57 -9.74
CA THR A 281 -6.43 -30.93 -9.21
C THR A 281 -6.96 -31.88 -10.27
N MET A 282 -6.11 -32.77 -10.75
CA MET A 282 -6.48 -33.79 -11.74
C MET A 282 -7.07 -35.03 -11.06
N VAL A 283 -7.79 -35.85 -11.84
CA VAL A 283 -8.38 -37.11 -11.36
C VAL A 283 -7.33 -38.14 -10.95
N ASN A 284 -6.11 -38.08 -11.53
CA ASN A 284 -4.98 -38.95 -11.21
C ASN A 284 -4.17 -38.49 -9.99
N SER A 285 -4.72 -37.60 -9.15
CA SER A 285 -4.06 -37.01 -7.98
C SER A 285 -2.86 -36.09 -8.28
N LEU A 286 -2.66 -35.67 -9.53
CA LEU A 286 -1.74 -34.59 -9.87
C LEU A 286 -2.34 -33.24 -9.43
N LEU A 287 -1.52 -32.46 -8.73
CA LEU A 287 -1.77 -31.08 -8.35
C LEU A 287 -0.85 -30.20 -9.20
N ALA A 288 -1.41 -29.18 -9.83
CA ALA A 288 -0.64 -28.19 -10.57
C ALA A 288 -1.10 -26.79 -10.14
N ARG A 289 -0.13 -25.90 -9.96
CA ARG A 289 -0.35 -24.51 -9.58
C ARG A 289 0.47 -23.60 -10.47
N PHE A 290 -0.17 -22.58 -11.01
CA PHE A 290 0.50 -21.50 -11.73
C PHE A 290 0.00 -20.17 -11.19
N GLU A 291 0.89 -19.37 -10.64
CA GLU A 291 0.57 -18.08 -10.05
C GLU A 291 1.52 -17.00 -10.58
N ILE A 292 0.94 -15.88 -11.00
CA ILE A 292 1.67 -14.65 -11.32
C ILE A 292 1.26 -13.61 -10.28
N LYS A 293 2.24 -12.98 -9.64
CA LYS A 293 2.04 -11.81 -8.80
C LYS A 293 2.80 -10.63 -9.36
N LYS A 294 2.22 -9.45 -9.17
CA LYS A 294 2.83 -8.18 -9.56
C LYS A 294 2.56 -7.17 -8.47
N SER A 295 3.54 -6.37 -8.09
CA SER A 295 3.30 -5.23 -7.19
C SER A 295 4.18 -4.05 -7.56
N ARG A 296 3.70 -2.87 -7.20
CA ARG A 296 4.36 -1.59 -7.43
C ARG A 296 4.11 -0.71 -6.22
N ASN A 297 5.18 -0.22 -5.61
CA ASN A 297 5.14 0.81 -4.58
C ASN A 297 5.81 2.07 -5.14
N LEU A 298 5.05 3.17 -5.18
CA LEU A 298 5.50 4.46 -5.67
C LEU A 298 5.51 5.41 -4.49
N THR A 299 6.66 5.95 -4.14
CA THR A 299 6.85 6.83 -2.99
C THR A 299 7.38 8.16 -3.49
N MET A 300 6.55 9.20 -3.44
CA MET A 300 6.92 10.55 -3.83
C MET A 300 7.30 11.33 -2.58
N SER A 301 8.54 11.84 -2.55
CA SER A 301 9.08 12.65 -1.46
C SER A 301 9.17 14.11 -1.90
N PHE A 302 8.57 15.01 -1.12
CA PHE A 302 8.54 16.44 -1.39
C PHE A 302 9.76 17.18 -0.83
N VAL A 303 10.50 16.55 0.08
CA VAL A 303 11.72 17.13 0.68
C VAL A 303 12.85 17.21 -0.35
N ASN A 304 12.98 16.18 -1.18
CA ASN A 304 14.01 16.08 -2.22
C ASN A 304 13.43 15.94 -3.63
N ASN A 305 12.12 16.18 -3.79
CA ASN A 305 11.42 16.16 -5.08
C ASN A 305 11.72 14.90 -5.92
N GLN A 306 11.68 13.74 -5.27
CA GLN A 306 12.10 12.47 -5.84
C GLN A 306 11.01 11.41 -5.72
N LEU A 307 10.79 10.69 -6.82
CA LEU A 307 9.96 9.49 -6.86
C LEU A 307 10.84 8.23 -6.72
N THR A 308 10.56 7.44 -5.70
CA THR A 308 11.08 6.08 -5.55
C THR A 308 10.03 5.06 -6.00
N GLU A 309 10.36 4.28 -7.01
CA GLU A 309 9.50 3.21 -7.53
C GLU A 309 10.12 1.84 -7.24
N VAL A 310 9.39 0.99 -6.53
CA VAL A 310 9.74 -0.41 -6.28
C VAL A 310 8.77 -1.29 -7.04
N LYS A 311 9.25 -1.99 -8.07
CA LYS A 311 8.48 -3.00 -8.82
C LYS A 311 8.88 -4.40 -8.39
N SER A 312 7.90 -5.29 -8.26
CA SER A 312 8.11 -6.71 -8.02
C SER A 312 7.24 -7.54 -8.94
N ASN A 313 7.86 -8.47 -9.67
CA ASN A 313 7.17 -9.47 -10.48
C ASN A 313 7.56 -10.85 -9.96
N GLU A 314 6.58 -11.71 -9.69
CA GLU A 314 6.83 -13.06 -9.19
C GLU A 314 6.02 -14.09 -10.00
N TYR A 315 6.71 -15.12 -10.46
CA TYR A 315 6.13 -16.27 -11.15
C TYR A 315 6.32 -17.49 -10.27
N ILE A 316 5.26 -18.25 -10.04
CA ILE A 316 5.28 -19.44 -9.19
C ILE A 316 4.66 -20.60 -9.97
N ILE A 317 5.39 -21.70 -10.07
CA ILE A 317 4.96 -22.96 -10.67
C ILE A 317 5.07 -24.02 -9.59
N GLY A 318 3.95 -24.60 -9.19
CA GLY A 318 3.89 -25.70 -8.24
C GLY A 318 3.37 -26.97 -8.91
N LEU A 319 4.03 -28.09 -8.64
CA LEU A 319 3.61 -29.42 -9.03
C LEU A 319 3.59 -30.31 -7.79
N GLY A 320 2.55 -31.11 -7.64
CA GLY A 320 2.43 -32.07 -6.56
C GLY A 320 1.84 -33.37 -7.08
N TYR A 321 2.32 -34.51 -6.61
CA TYR A 321 1.76 -35.80 -6.97
C TYR A 321 1.75 -36.73 -5.76
N ARG A 322 0.65 -37.44 -5.58
CA ARG A 322 0.51 -38.46 -4.53
C ARG A 322 0.58 -39.84 -5.17
N PHE A 323 1.70 -40.51 -5.00
CA PHE A 323 1.83 -41.92 -5.33
C PHE A 323 1.13 -42.72 -4.24
N GLN A 324 0.07 -43.43 -4.61
CA GLN A 324 -0.70 -44.24 -3.68
C GLN A 324 -0.01 -45.58 -3.43
N ASP A 325 -0.13 -46.10 -2.21
CA ASP A 325 0.19 -47.49 -1.88
C ASP A 325 1.64 -47.91 -2.17
N VAL A 326 2.60 -46.98 -2.04
CA VAL A 326 4.02 -47.27 -2.22
C VAL A 326 4.49 -48.17 -1.08
N GLN A 327 5.16 -49.27 -1.43
CA GLN A 327 5.64 -50.27 -0.48
C GLN A 327 7.15 -50.22 -0.36
N PHE A 328 7.64 -49.90 0.84
CA PHE A 328 9.05 -50.04 1.17
C PHE A 328 9.24 -51.18 2.16
N THR A 329 10.23 -52.03 1.89
CA THR A 329 10.64 -53.08 2.83
C THR A 329 11.73 -52.51 3.72
N VAL A 330 11.41 -52.22 4.98
CA VAL A 330 12.37 -51.69 5.94
C VAL A 330 12.79 -52.81 6.88
N ARG A 331 14.11 -52.94 7.11
CA ARG A 331 14.65 -53.80 8.17
C ARG A 331 14.61 -53.01 9.47
N THR A 332 13.90 -53.53 10.47
CA THR A 332 13.85 -52.93 11.80
C THR A 332 15.27 -52.86 12.38
N VAL A 333 15.75 -51.66 12.71
CA VAL A 333 17.04 -51.45 13.37
C VAL A 333 16.81 -51.67 14.87
N GLY A 334 17.12 -52.88 15.35
CA GLY A 334 16.93 -53.25 16.76
C GLY A 334 16.51 -54.71 16.99
N GLY A 335 17.42 -55.66 16.75
CA GLY A 335 17.41 -56.96 17.44
C GLY A 335 16.66 -58.14 16.83
N SER A 336 15.79 -57.96 15.83
CA SER A 336 15.24 -59.09 15.08
C SER A 336 14.96 -58.67 13.65
N GLY A 337 15.71 -59.22 12.69
CA GLY A 337 15.71 -58.84 11.27
C GLY A 337 14.42 -59.12 10.49
N LYS A 338 13.24 -59.03 11.13
CA LYS A 338 11.93 -59.10 10.47
C LYS A 338 11.81 -57.94 9.50
N LYS A 339 11.67 -58.29 8.22
CA LYS A 339 11.33 -57.36 7.14
C LYS A 339 9.90 -56.89 7.39
N SER A 340 9.71 -55.64 7.81
CA SER A 340 8.37 -55.06 7.89
C SER A 340 8.07 -54.37 6.55
N ARG A 341 6.96 -54.75 5.93
CA ARG A 341 6.44 -54.05 4.75
C ARG A 341 5.64 -52.85 5.24
N VAL A 342 6.17 -51.67 4.99
CA VAL A 342 5.45 -50.42 5.23
C VAL A 342 4.74 -50.06 3.94
N LYS A 343 3.42 -49.88 4.02
CA LYS A 343 2.56 -49.46 2.91
C LYS A 343 1.99 -48.09 3.26
N SER A 344 2.34 -47.07 2.49
CA SER A 344 1.81 -45.73 2.66
C SER A 344 1.93 -44.94 1.36
N ASP A 345 1.25 -43.80 1.32
CA ASP A 345 1.34 -42.88 0.21
C ASP A 345 2.62 -42.05 0.29
N LEU A 346 3.21 -41.78 -0.87
CA LEU A 346 4.35 -40.90 -1.06
C LEU A 346 3.86 -39.62 -1.72
N ASN A 347 3.98 -38.50 -1.01
CA ASN A 347 3.65 -37.18 -1.56
C ASN A 347 4.93 -36.54 -2.07
N VAL A 348 4.98 -36.22 -3.36
CA VAL A 348 6.09 -35.49 -3.98
C VAL A 348 5.60 -34.10 -4.35
N LYS A 349 6.39 -33.08 -4.02
CA LYS A 349 6.11 -31.68 -4.32
C LYS A 349 7.33 -31.05 -4.97
N PHE A 350 7.11 -30.22 -5.97
CA PHE A 350 8.09 -29.38 -6.65
C PHE A 350 7.49 -27.99 -6.80
N ASP A 351 8.07 -26.98 -6.16
CA ASP A 351 7.73 -25.59 -6.36
C ASP A 351 8.95 -24.86 -6.93
N PHE A 352 8.71 -24.11 -8.01
CA PHE A 352 9.65 -23.17 -8.57
C PHE A 352 9.07 -21.77 -8.46
N SER A 353 9.85 -20.81 -7.99
CA SER A 353 9.48 -19.40 -8.04
C SER A 353 10.62 -18.55 -8.58
N MET A 354 10.27 -17.58 -9.42
CA MET A 354 11.17 -16.54 -9.89
C MET A 354 10.57 -15.20 -9.49
N ARG A 355 11.27 -14.47 -8.61
CA ARG A 355 10.90 -13.13 -8.19
C ARG A 355 11.93 -12.13 -8.67
N ASP A 356 11.48 -11.03 -9.26
CA ASP A 356 12.32 -9.94 -9.72
C ASP A 356 11.89 -8.64 -9.03
N ASN A 357 12.77 -8.08 -8.20
CA ASN A 357 12.54 -6.83 -7.48
C ASN A 357 13.50 -5.76 -8.02
N LYS A 358 12.98 -4.58 -8.39
CA LYS A 358 13.79 -3.45 -8.88
C LYS A 358 13.33 -2.15 -8.23
N THR A 359 14.28 -1.38 -7.70
CA THR A 359 14.07 -0.07 -7.11
C THR A 359 14.71 1.01 -7.98
N MET A 360 13.90 1.92 -8.48
CA MET A 360 14.30 3.06 -9.30
C MET A 360 14.07 4.37 -8.54
N LEU A 361 15.07 5.24 -8.55
CA LEU A 361 15.00 6.61 -8.07
C LEU A 361 14.90 7.53 -9.28
N ARG A 362 13.91 8.44 -9.27
CA ARG A 362 13.69 9.43 -10.32
C ARG A 362 13.52 10.80 -9.71
N ARG A 363 14.40 11.72 -10.08
CA ARG A 363 14.37 13.11 -9.60
C ARG A 363 13.60 13.99 -10.58
N LEU A 364 12.90 14.99 -10.06
CA LEU A 364 12.08 15.91 -10.89
C LEU A 364 12.91 16.96 -11.60
N ASP A 365 14.00 17.38 -10.99
CA ASP A 365 14.92 18.45 -11.36
C ASP A 365 16.09 17.97 -12.24
N GLU A 366 16.34 16.66 -12.24
CA GLU A 366 17.43 16.03 -12.99
C GLU A 366 16.86 14.92 -13.87
N GLU A 367 17.31 14.80 -15.13
CA GLU A 367 16.99 13.65 -15.99
C GLU A 367 17.75 12.37 -15.59
N VAL A 368 17.90 12.14 -14.28
CA VAL A 368 18.64 11.02 -13.71
C VAL A 368 17.65 9.96 -13.24
N ASN A 369 17.61 8.85 -13.98
CA ASN A 369 16.92 7.63 -13.58
C ASN A 369 17.95 6.64 -13.04
N GLN A 370 18.08 6.53 -11.71
CA GLN A 370 19.09 5.66 -11.10
C GLN A 370 18.46 4.40 -10.52
N ALA A 371 18.96 3.23 -10.94
CA ALA A 371 18.70 1.98 -10.23
C ALA A 371 19.45 1.99 -8.89
N SER A 372 18.73 2.04 -7.78
CA SER A 372 19.32 2.10 -6.43
C SER A 372 19.55 0.72 -5.83
N SER A 373 18.62 -0.21 -6.06
CA SER A 373 18.68 -1.57 -5.55
C SER A 373 17.81 -2.49 -6.39
N GLY A 374 18.01 -3.79 -6.25
CA GLY A 374 17.19 -4.79 -6.90
C GLY A 374 17.88 -6.13 -6.96
N GLN A 375 17.09 -7.19 -6.98
CA GLN A 375 17.57 -8.55 -7.10
C GLN A 375 16.54 -9.44 -7.77
N ARG A 376 17.06 -10.40 -8.52
CA ARG A 376 16.31 -11.52 -9.05
C ARG A 376 16.59 -12.76 -8.21
N ILE A 377 15.54 -13.31 -7.62
CA ILE A 377 15.58 -14.46 -6.74
C ILE A 377 14.92 -15.63 -7.47
N PHE A 378 15.65 -16.72 -7.62
CA PHE A 378 15.13 -18.00 -8.06
C PHE A 378 15.09 -18.94 -6.87
N SER A 379 13.95 -19.55 -6.60
CA SER A 379 13.80 -20.56 -5.55
C SER A 379 13.24 -21.85 -6.13
N ILE A 380 13.85 -22.96 -5.75
CA ILE A 380 13.40 -24.32 -6.05
C ILE A 380 13.20 -25.00 -4.70
N ASN A 381 11.99 -25.48 -4.44
CA ASN A 381 11.63 -26.21 -3.24
C ASN A 381 11.04 -27.56 -3.65
N THR A 382 11.75 -28.63 -3.36
CA THR A 382 11.31 -29.99 -3.69
C THR A 382 11.24 -30.81 -2.42
N SER A 383 10.16 -31.55 -2.20
CA SER A 383 10.09 -32.50 -1.10
C SER A 383 9.37 -33.78 -1.45
N ALA A 384 9.78 -34.86 -0.80
CA ALA A 384 9.13 -36.16 -0.86
C ALA A 384 8.83 -36.60 0.59
N ASP A 385 7.55 -36.65 0.93
CA ASP A 385 7.04 -37.00 2.26
C ASP A 385 6.45 -38.41 2.22
N TYR A 386 7.01 -39.30 3.04
CA TYR A 386 6.55 -40.67 3.22
C TYR A 386 6.16 -40.93 4.68
N GLN A 387 4.91 -41.28 4.91
CA GLN A 387 4.43 -41.62 6.24
C GLN A 387 4.78 -43.09 6.55
N MET A 388 5.74 -43.33 7.44
CA MET A 388 6.15 -44.69 7.77
C MET A 388 5.15 -45.40 8.68
N ASN A 389 4.55 -44.66 9.62
CA ASN A 389 3.43 -45.12 10.43
C ASN A 389 2.64 -43.89 10.93
N ARG A 390 1.62 -44.09 11.77
CA ARG A 390 0.79 -42.99 12.31
C ARG A 390 1.59 -41.91 13.03
N ASN A 391 2.76 -42.27 13.58
CA ASN A 391 3.55 -41.42 14.45
C ASN A 391 4.90 -41.03 13.83
N LEU A 392 5.29 -41.60 12.69
CA LEU A 392 6.60 -41.41 12.07
C LEU A 392 6.46 -41.02 10.61
N THR A 393 6.95 -39.84 10.26
CA THR A 393 7.02 -39.34 8.88
C THR A 393 8.47 -39.05 8.50
N LEU A 394 8.89 -39.56 7.34
CA LEU A 394 10.18 -39.28 6.76
C LEU A 394 10.01 -38.32 5.59
N ARG A 395 10.78 -37.23 5.58
CA ARG A 395 10.77 -36.19 4.55
C ARG A 395 12.15 -36.03 3.95
N LEU A 396 12.27 -36.24 2.65
CA LEU A 396 13.42 -35.82 1.87
C LEU A 396 13.12 -34.43 1.31
N PHE A 397 14.04 -33.48 1.45
CA PHE A 397 13.84 -32.14 0.93
C PHE A 397 15.10 -31.58 0.27
N TYR A 398 14.87 -30.72 -0.72
CA TYR A 398 15.88 -29.96 -1.43
C TYR A 398 15.33 -28.55 -1.67
N ASP A 399 15.95 -27.57 -1.03
CA ASP A 399 15.62 -26.17 -1.14
C ASP A 399 16.85 -25.41 -1.66
N GLN A 400 16.72 -24.76 -2.81
CA GLN A 400 17.76 -23.93 -3.38
C GLN A 400 17.22 -22.52 -3.59
N THR A 401 17.99 -21.51 -3.18
CA THR A 401 17.71 -20.10 -3.49
C THR A 401 18.94 -19.46 -4.12
N LEU A 402 18.78 -18.93 -5.32
CA LEU A 402 19.79 -18.20 -6.07
C LEU A 402 19.36 -16.74 -6.17
N THR A 403 20.20 -15.82 -5.68
CA THR A 403 19.98 -14.38 -5.74
C THR A 403 20.99 -13.76 -6.71
N LYS A 404 20.50 -13.08 -7.74
CA LYS A 404 21.28 -12.29 -8.70
C LYS A 404 20.93 -10.81 -8.53
N PRO A 405 21.81 -9.98 -7.96
CA PRO A 405 21.59 -8.54 -7.86
C PRO A 405 21.52 -7.84 -9.22
N HIS A 406 20.80 -6.73 -9.28
CA HIS A 406 20.75 -5.84 -10.45
C HIS A 406 21.87 -4.80 -10.47
N ILE A 407 22.44 -4.47 -9.30
CA ILE A 407 23.52 -3.49 -9.16
C ILE A 407 24.87 -4.19 -9.02
N ALA A 408 25.90 -3.64 -9.66
CA ALA A 408 27.25 -4.21 -9.68
C ALA A 408 27.94 -4.21 -8.30
N SER A 409 27.44 -3.43 -7.35
CA SER A 409 27.96 -3.35 -5.97
C SER A 409 27.55 -4.52 -5.08
N GLN A 410 26.72 -5.44 -5.57
CA GLN A 410 26.25 -6.61 -4.82
C GLN A 410 26.68 -7.91 -5.52
N TYR A 411 27.05 -8.92 -4.74
CA TYR A 411 27.51 -10.21 -5.27
C TYR A 411 26.36 -11.23 -5.41
N PRO A 412 26.34 -12.03 -6.48
CA PRO A 412 25.41 -13.14 -6.60
C PRO A 412 25.68 -14.20 -5.52
N ASN A 413 24.62 -14.77 -4.95
CA ASN A 413 24.71 -15.80 -3.91
C ASN A 413 23.77 -16.97 -4.23
N SER A 414 24.18 -18.19 -3.89
CA SER A 414 23.38 -19.40 -3.98
C SER A 414 23.43 -20.15 -2.65
N THR A 415 22.28 -20.35 -2.03
CA THR A 415 22.14 -21.14 -0.81
C THR A 415 21.38 -22.43 -1.13
N ILE A 416 21.95 -23.57 -0.77
CA ILE A 416 21.34 -24.89 -0.94
C ILE A 416 21.18 -25.49 0.46
N ASN A 417 19.97 -25.93 0.77
CA ASN A 417 19.62 -26.66 1.97
C ASN A 417 18.94 -27.97 1.55
N SER A 418 19.55 -29.10 1.88
CA SER A 418 19.03 -30.41 1.52
C SER A 418 19.25 -31.38 2.67
N GLY A 419 18.31 -32.28 2.89
CA GLY A 419 18.47 -33.26 3.93
C GLY A 419 17.29 -34.20 4.09
N ILE A 420 17.39 -35.00 5.14
CA ILE A 420 16.35 -35.92 5.58
C ILE A 420 15.83 -35.40 6.91
N SER A 421 14.52 -35.15 6.99
CA SER A 421 13.83 -34.78 8.21
C SER A 421 12.99 -35.96 8.68
N VAL A 422 13.17 -36.36 9.93
CA VAL A 422 12.36 -37.38 10.58
C VAL A 422 11.47 -36.69 11.60
N ARG A 423 10.15 -36.80 11.43
CA ARG A 423 9.17 -36.24 12.36
C ARG A 423 8.50 -37.37 13.12
N PHE A 424 8.68 -37.37 14.45
CA PHE A 424 7.97 -38.26 15.34
C PHE A 424 6.87 -37.49 16.08
N THR A 425 5.62 -37.92 15.95
CA THR A 425 4.46 -37.29 16.60
C THR A 425 3.94 -38.24 17.66
N LEU A 426 4.01 -37.82 18.93
CA LEU A 426 3.37 -38.53 20.04
C LEU A 426 1.93 -38.04 20.15
N ALA A 427 1.06 -38.46 19.22
CA ALA A 427 -0.38 -38.34 19.44
C ALA A 427 -0.80 -39.52 20.33
N GLN A 428 -1.34 -39.19 21.50
CA GLN A 428 -1.85 -40.15 22.49
C GLN A 428 -3.19 -40.73 22.03
#